data_AF-A0A534J2Y7-F1
#
_entry.id   AF-A0A534J2Y7-F1
#
_cell.length_a   1.000
_cell.length_b   1.000
_cell.length_c   1.000
_cell.angle_alpha   90.00
_cell.angle_beta   90.00
_cell.angle_gamma   90.00
#
_symmetry.space_group_name_H-M   'P 1'
#
loop_
_entity.id
_entity.type
_entity.pdbx_description
1 polymer ?
#
loop_
_entity_poly.entity_id
_entity_poly.type
_entity_poly.pdbx_seq_one_letter_code
_entity_poly.pdbx_strand_id
1 'polypeptide(L)'
;MSGSYRADVERASSMVHWFPRIADLRVPRTVFVAIPVRASATWREGGVPEWYVEHVASAAGFTKYPLFMRTEYASGKHRWKDSCYVPDRESLSRHIITVLEENERKGVAATLYEWLVLREYIPMETIFEAFGGRMPINHEHRYFIKDGLPQCNHPYWPPAAFKREEVGHSQGKLPVDWRERLLAISECTHAENLDVLSTVAARFEGWWSVDFSQSRSAEWYLIDMARAEISFHWPSCPNAPAEMMERYGDVE
;
A
#
# COMPACT_ATOMS: atom_id res chain seq x y z
N MET A 1 10.81 -16.19 -13.68
CA MET A 1 9.59 -15.69 -14.38
C MET A 1 9.94 -15.21 -15.79
N SER A 2 9.18 -15.56 -16.84
CA SER A 2 9.41 -14.99 -18.19
C SER A 2 9.06 -13.50 -18.22
N GLY A 3 9.63 -12.73 -19.16
CA GLY A 3 9.40 -11.29 -19.26
C GLY A 3 7.93 -10.92 -19.52
N SER A 4 7.21 -11.71 -20.34
CA SER A 4 5.79 -11.47 -20.63
C SER A 4 4.89 -11.72 -19.41
N TYR A 5 5.09 -12.86 -18.72
CA TYR A 5 4.29 -13.22 -17.54
C TYR A 5 4.51 -12.23 -16.39
N ARG A 6 5.74 -11.72 -16.20
CA ARG A 6 5.99 -10.68 -15.21
C ARG A 6 5.22 -9.38 -15.49
N ALA A 7 5.18 -8.96 -16.75
CA ALA A 7 4.44 -7.77 -17.14
C ALA A 7 2.92 -7.95 -16.93
N ASP A 8 2.39 -9.15 -17.14
CA ASP A 8 0.97 -9.47 -16.84
C ASP A 8 0.69 -9.39 -15.33
N VAL A 9 1.58 -9.95 -14.51
CA VAL A 9 1.51 -9.92 -13.04
C VAL A 9 1.55 -8.48 -12.51
N GLU A 10 2.44 -7.66 -13.05
CA GLU A 10 2.55 -6.23 -12.70
C GLU A 10 1.27 -5.48 -13.09
N ARG A 11 0.78 -5.64 -14.33
CA ARG A 11 -0.48 -5.02 -14.79
C ARG A 11 -1.69 -5.41 -13.95
N ALA A 12 -1.81 -6.68 -13.58
CA ALA A 12 -2.91 -7.16 -12.74
C ALA A 12 -2.87 -6.56 -11.33
N SER A 13 -1.69 -6.13 -10.86
CA SER A 13 -1.51 -5.51 -9.54
C SER A 13 -1.89 -4.02 -9.50
N SER A 14 -2.19 -3.39 -10.64
CA SER A 14 -2.73 -2.03 -10.67
C SER A 14 -4.10 -1.95 -9.99
N MET A 15 -4.30 -0.91 -9.17
CA MET A 15 -5.61 -0.57 -8.59
C MET A 15 -6.72 -0.47 -9.64
N VAL A 16 -6.42 0.02 -10.85
CA VAL A 16 -7.41 0.15 -11.93
C VAL A 16 -7.95 -1.22 -12.33
N HIS A 17 -7.12 -2.27 -12.21
CA HIS A 17 -7.53 -3.63 -12.52
C HIS A 17 -8.41 -4.22 -11.41
N TRP A 18 -7.99 -4.16 -10.15
CA TRP A 18 -8.68 -4.88 -9.07
C TRP A 18 -9.75 -4.07 -8.34
N PHE A 19 -9.58 -2.76 -8.17
CA PHE A 19 -10.48 -1.95 -7.34
C PHE A 19 -11.95 -1.98 -7.81
N PRO A 20 -12.26 -1.86 -9.12
CA PRO A 20 -13.65 -1.89 -9.58
C PRO A 20 -14.40 -3.18 -9.21
N ARG A 21 -13.69 -4.29 -9.01
CA ARG A 21 -14.27 -5.59 -8.67
C ARG A 21 -14.51 -5.77 -7.17
N ILE A 22 -14.04 -4.86 -6.34
CA ILE A 22 -14.19 -4.93 -4.87
C ILE A 22 -14.75 -3.64 -4.27
N ALA A 23 -15.13 -2.66 -5.10
CA ALA A 23 -15.55 -1.33 -4.64
C ALA A 23 -16.84 -1.37 -3.78
N ASP A 24 -17.60 -2.46 -3.85
CA ASP A 24 -18.78 -2.75 -3.03
C ASP A 24 -18.45 -3.38 -1.65
N LEU A 25 -17.20 -3.80 -1.43
CA LEU A 25 -16.73 -4.34 -0.15
C LEU A 25 -16.35 -3.20 0.81
N ARG A 26 -15.96 -3.56 2.04
CA ARG A 26 -15.46 -2.59 3.02
C ARG A 26 -14.05 -2.11 2.64
N VAL A 27 -14.02 -1.13 1.75
CA VAL A 27 -12.82 -0.43 1.26
C VAL A 27 -12.98 1.08 1.47
N PRO A 28 -11.89 1.84 1.67
CA PRO A 28 -11.95 3.29 1.62
C PRO A 28 -12.57 3.80 0.32
N ARG A 29 -13.45 4.81 0.40
CA ARG A 29 -13.97 5.49 -0.81
C ARG A 29 -12.80 5.97 -1.65
N THR A 30 -12.84 5.74 -2.96
CA THR A 30 -11.68 5.93 -3.83
C THR A 30 -12.08 6.64 -5.12
N VAL A 31 -11.26 7.57 -5.58
CA VAL A 31 -11.39 8.30 -6.85
C VAL A 31 -10.06 8.24 -7.60
N PHE A 32 -10.15 8.07 -8.91
CA PHE A 32 -9.01 8.01 -9.82
C PHE A 32 -8.93 9.32 -10.61
N VAL A 33 -7.75 9.92 -10.64
CA VAL A 33 -7.44 11.14 -11.38
C VAL A 33 -6.32 10.82 -12.37
N ALA A 34 -6.57 11.05 -13.65
CA ALA A 34 -5.59 10.73 -14.70
C ALA A 34 -4.34 11.61 -14.58
N ILE A 35 -3.16 11.01 -14.60
CA ILE A 35 -1.87 11.69 -14.61
C ILE A 35 -1.49 11.97 -16.08
N PRO A 36 -1.16 13.21 -16.44
CA PRO A 36 -0.67 13.51 -17.78
C PRO A 36 0.61 12.73 -18.13
N VAL A 37 0.69 12.20 -19.35
CA VAL A 37 1.73 11.28 -19.85
C VAL A 37 3.20 11.72 -19.61
N ARG A 38 3.46 13.01 -19.39
CA ARG A 38 4.81 13.57 -19.15
C ARG A 38 4.99 14.24 -17.79
N ALA A 39 4.08 13.97 -16.86
CA ALA A 39 4.00 14.67 -15.59
C ALA A 39 5.28 14.60 -14.76
N SER A 40 5.84 13.41 -14.53
CA SER A 40 6.78 13.24 -13.42
C SER A 40 8.14 13.93 -13.62
N ALA A 41 8.73 13.85 -14.81
CA ALA A 41 10.02 14.51 -15.10
C ALA A 41 9.86 16.04 -15.11
N THR A 42 8.81 16.56 -15.76
CA THR A 42 8.59 18.00 -15.89
C THR A 42 8.21 18.65 -14.55
N TRP A 43 7.44 17.96 -13.71
CA TRP A 43 6.96 18.54 -12.44
C TRP A 43 8.03 18.56 -11.34
N ARG A 44 9.07 17.74 -11.44
CA ARG A 44 10.22 17.81 -10.52
C ARG A 44 10.95 19.13 -10.60
N GLU A 45 11.13 19.64 -11.81
CA GLU A 45 11.89 20.88 -12.04
C GLU A 45 11.00 22.12 -11.90
N GLY A 46 9.76 22.06 -12.40
CA GLY A 46 8.85 23.21 -12.47
C GLY A 46 7.71 23.25 -11.45
N GLY A 47 7.57 22.21 -10.63
CA GLY A 47 6.39 22.01 -9.78
C GLY A 47 5.19 21.42 -10.54
N VAL A 48 4.16 21.01 -9.80
CA VAL A 48 2.89 20.56 -10.40
C VAL A 48 2.14 21.79 -10.95
N PRO A 49 1.67 21.77 -12.21
CA PRO A 49 0.88 22.86 -12.77
C PRO A 49 -0.38 23.13 -11.96
N GLU A 50 -0.69 24.41 -11.72
CA GLU A 50 -1.84 24.84 -10.93
C GLU A 50 -3.15 24.21 -11.41
N TRP A 51 -3.37 24.15 -12.72
CA TRP A 51 -4.58 23.54 -13.29
C TRP A 51 -4.76 22.06 -12.88
N TYR A 52 -3.65 21.34 -12.68
CA TYR A 52 -3.69 19.93 -12.26
C TYR A 52 -3.92 19.83 -10.75
N VAL A 53 -3.29 20.71 -9.95
CA VAL A 53 -3.57 20.83 -8.52
C VAL A 53 -5.06 21.09 -8.29
N GLU A 54 -5.66 22.03 -9.04
CA GLU A 54 -7.09 22.33 -9.03
C GLU A 54 -7.95 21.12 -9.41
N HIS A 55 -7.54 20.38 -10.45
CA HIS A 55 -8.24 19.18 -10.89
C HIS A 55 -8.25 18.10 -9.79
N VAL A 56 -7.10 17.83 -9.18
CA VAL A 56 -6.98 16.88 -8.06
C VAL A 56 -7.74 17.38 -6.83
N ALA A 57 -7.68 18.67 -6.52
CA ALA A 57 -8.41 19.25 -5.38
C ALA A 57 -9.94 19.18 -5.56
N SER A 58 -10.43 19.31 -6.79
CA SER A 58 -11.85 19.07 -7.11
C SER A 58 -12.24 17.62 -6.85
N ALA A 59 -11.43 16.66 -7.30
CA ALA A 59 -11.63 15.23 -7.03
C ALA A 59 -11.52 14.89 -5.53
N ALA A 60 -10.69 15.59 -4.77
CA ALA A 60 -10.58 15.43 -3.32
C ALA A 60 -11.89 15.76 -2.58
N GLY A 61 -12.83 16.50 -3.18
CA GLY A 61 -14.15 16.75 -2.60
C GLY A 61 -14.96 15.46 -2.32
N PHE A 62 -14.68 14.37 -3.04
CA PHE A 62 -15.34 13.08 -2.85
C PHE A 62 -14.77 12.25 -1.68
N THR A 63 -13.50 12.47 -1.33
CA THR A 63 -12.81 11.76 -0.23
C THR A 63 -12.71 12.61 1.05
N LYS A 64 -12.66 13.94 0.89
CA LYS A 64 -12.37 14.97 1.89
C LYS A 64 -10.94 14.90 2.43
N TYR A 65 -10.45 16.02 2.96
CA TYR A 65 -9.19 16.08 3.69
C TYR A 65 -9.40 15.73 5.18
N PRO A 66 -8.40 15.13 5.86
CA PRO A 66 -7.22 14.53 5.26
C PRO A 66 -7.60 13.37 4.32
N LEU A 67 -6.78 13.13 3.29
CA LEU A 67 -6.97 12.00 2.35
C LEU A 67 -5.71 11.14 2.27
N PHE A 68 -5.89 9.92 1.78
CA PHE A 68 -4.80 9.02 1.46
C PHE A 68 -4.56 8.98 -0.06
N MET A 69 -3.36 9.37 -0.50
CA MET A 69 -2.98 9.47 -1.91
C MET A 69 -1.95 8.41 -2.29
N ARG A 70 -2.09 7.83 -3.48
CA ARG A 70 -1.12 6.88 -4.05
C ARG A 70 -1.17 6.91 -5.58
N THR A 71 -0.24 6.24 -6.24
CA THR A 71 -0.47 5.79 -7.62
C THR A 71 -1.28 4.50 -7.59
N GLU A 72 -1.67 4.00 -8.76
CA GLU A 72 -2.29 2.68 -8.88
C GLU A 72 -1.40 1.51 -8.45
N TYR A 73 -0.11 1.72 -8.15
CA TYR A 73 0.79 0.66 -7.64
C TYR A 73 1.26 0.90 -6.22
N ALA A 74 1.69 2.10 -5.84
CA ALA A 74 2.25 2.33 -4.50
C ALA A 74 2.04 3.74 -3.96
N SER A 75 2.12 3.86 -2.64
CA SER A 75 1.80 5.08 -1.88
C SER A 75 3.02 5.89 -1.42
N GLY A 76 4.25 5.38 -1.51
CA GLY A 76 5.40 6.06 -0.92
C GLY A 76 5.42 6.08 0.61
N LYS A 77 4.71 5.14 1.26
CA LYS A 77 4.45 5.06 2.70
C LYS A 77 5.61 5.35 3.67
N HIS A 78 6.87 5.07 3.31
CA HIS A 78 8.01 5.36 4.21
C HIS A 78 8.26 6.87 4.38
N ARG A 79 7.71 7.71 3.49
CA ARG A 79 7.66 9.17 3.59
C ARG A 79 6.25 9.67 3.92
N TRP A 80 5.49 8.92 4.72
CA TRP A 80 4.07 9.11 5.00
C TRP A 80 3.59 10.57 5.05
N LYS A 81 4.15 11.39 5.96
CA LYS A 81 3.77 12.80 6.17
C LYS A 81 4.08 13.73 5.00
N ASP A 82 4.95 13.33 4.07
CA ASP A 82 5.33 14.12 2.90
C ASP A 82 4.69 13.59 1.60
N SER A 83 4.02 12.44 1.65
CA SER A 83 3.55 11.70 0.48
C SER A 83 2.07 11.31 0.60
N CYS A 84 1.77 10.08 0.99
CA CYS A 84 0.43 9.53 0.93
C CYS A 84 -0.56 10.11 1.92
N TYR A 85 -0.14 10.66 3.06
CA TYR A 85 -1.06 11.38 3.95
C TYR A 85 -1.14 12.84 3.53
N VAL A 86 -2.25 13.26 2.92
CA VAL A 86 -2.44 14.64 2.47
C VAL A 86 -3.38 15.35 3.46
N PRO A 87 -2.86 16.23 4.33
CA PRO A 87 -3.67 16.83 5.39
C PRO A 87 -4.65 17.89 4.89
N ASP A 88 -4.32 18.57 3.80
CA ASP A 88 -5.00 19.77 3.34
C ASP A 88 -4.71 20.04 1.86
N ARG A 89 -5.39 21.05 1.30
CA ARG A 89 -5.26 21.43 -0.10
C ARG A 89 -3.92 22.10 -0.40
N GLU A 90 -3.44 22.90 0.54
CA GLU A 90 -2.24 23.72 0.42
C GLU A 90 -0.98 22.86 0.25
N SER A 91 -0.97 21.65 0.82
CA SER A 91 0.12 20.69 0.70
C SER A 91 0.03 19.79 -0.54
N LEU A 92 -1.09 19.80 -1.28
CA LEU A 92 -1.39 18.83 -2.33
C LEU A 92 -0.30 18.71 -3.41
N SER A 93 0.19 19.84 -3.94
CA SER A 93 1.23 19.87 -4.99
C SER A 93 2.51 19.14 -4.57
N ARG A 94 3.00 19.40 -3.35
CA ARG A 94 4.19 18.74 -2.81
C ARG A 94 3.96 17.24 -2.65
N HIS A 95 2.80 16.84 -2.13
CA HIS A 95 2.49 15.44 -1.90
C HIS A 95 2.36 14.65 -3.21
N ILE A 96 1.80 15.27 -4.27
CA ILE A 96 1.75 14.67 -5.61
C ILE A 96 3.16 14.34 -6.07
N ILE A 97 4.08 15.32 -6.05
CA ILE A 97 5.47 15.11 -6.46
C ILE A 97 6.11 13.98 -5.65
N THR A 98 5.98 14.01 -4.32
CA THR A 98 6.59 12.99 -3.47
C THR A 98 6.08 11.58 -3.78
N VAL A 99 4.77 11.40 -3.99
CA VAL A 99 4.18 10.10 -4.32
C VAL A 99 4.74 9.59 -5.66
N LEU A 100 4.83 10.44 -6.68
CA LEU A 100 5.40 10.05 -7.98
C LEU A 100 6.88 9.68 -7.87
N GLU A 101 7.67 10.47 -7.13
CA GLU A 101 9.08 10.17 -6.88
C GLU A 101 9.32 8.85 -6.18
N GLU A 102 8.54 8.56 -5.13
CA GLU A 102 8.69 7.32 -4.38
C GLU A 102 8.34 6.08 -5.21
N ASN A 103 7.42 6.21 -6.18
CA ASN A 103 7.10 5.13 -7.11
C ASN A 103 8.24 4.87 -8.09
N GLU A 104 8.80 5.92 -8.69
CA GLU A 104 9.96 5.78 -9.59
C GLU A 104 11.19 5.20 -8.88
N ARG A 105 11.48 5.64 -7.65
CA ARG A 105 12.58 5.09 -6.83
C ARG A 105 12.40 3.60 -6.55
N LYS A 106 11.16 3.10 -6.53
CA LYS A 106 10.83 1.68 -6.35
C LYS A 106 10.87 0.87 -7.65
N GLY A 107 11.30 1.49 -8.76
CA GLY A 107 11.38 0.83 -10.06
C GLY A 107 10.04 0.69 -10.77
N VAL A 108 8.98 1.34 -10.28
CA VAL A 108 7.76 1.52 -11.07
C VAL A 108 8.08 2.59 -12.10
N ALA A 109 8.39 2.17 -13.33
CA ALA A 109 8.73 3.12 -14.38
C ALA A 109 7.60 4.16 -14.52
N ALA A 110 7.96 5.43 -14.65
CA ALA A 110 7.00 6.54 -14.74
C ALA A 110 5.98 6.38 -15.88
N THR A 111 6.30 5.55 -16.87
CA THR A 111 5.45 5.16 -18.00
C THR A 111 4.41 4.10 -17.66
N LEU A 112 4.45 3.51 -16.45
CA LEU A 112 3.59 2.39 -16.07
C LEU A 112 2.35 2.81 -15.28
N TYR A 113 2.36 4.00 -14.66
CA TYR A 113 1.18 4.52 -13.98
C TYR A 113 0.56 5.71 -14.70
N GLU A 114 -0.76 5.64 -14.87
CA GLU A 114 -1.58 6.64 -15.53
C GLU A 114 -2.54 7.30 -14.53
N TRP A 115 -2.58 6.82 -13.29
CA TRP A 115 -3.58 7.25 -12.31
C TRP A 115 -2.97 7.64 -10.96
N LEU A 116 -3.37 8.83 -10.52
CA LEU A 116 -3.29 9.27 -9.15
C LEU A 116 -4.59 8.86 -8.45
N VAL A 117 -4.47 8.12 -7.36
CA VAL A 117 -5.60 7.56 -6.64
C VAL A 117 -5.75 8.30 -5.32
N LEU A 118 -6.90 8.93 -5.14
CA LEU A 118 -7.30 9.59 -3.90
C LEU A 118 -8.24 8.67 -3.16
N ARG A 119 -7.98 8.46 -1.87
CA ARG A 119 -8.81 7.61 -1.00
C ARG A 119 -9.21 8.37 0.24
N GLU A 120 -10.41 8.07 0.73
CA GLU A 120 -10.84 8.47 2.07
C GLU A 120 -9.77 8.07 3.08
N TYR A 121 -9.36 9.02 3.92
CA TYR A 121 -8.50 8.71 5.04
C TYR A 121 -9.32 8.05 6.14
N ILE A 122 -9.00 6.78 6.42
CA ILE A 122 -9.55 6.04 7.56
C ILE A 122 -8.53 6.13 8.69
N PRO A 123 -8.88 6.71 9.85
CA PRO A 123 -8.01 6.67 11.03
C PRO A 123 -7.84 5.23 11.51
N MET A 124 -6.64 4.68 11.32
CA MET A 124 -6.30 3.32 11.74
C MET A 124 -5.95 3.24 13.22
N GLU A 125 -6.02 2.03 13.78
CA GLU A 125 -5.51 1.75 15.13
C GLU A 125 -3.97 1.74 15.10
N THR A 126 -3.38 2.90 15.31
CA THR A 126 -1.93 3.10 15.27
C THR A 126 -1.26 2.64 16.55
N ILE A 127 -0.33 1.70 16.43
CA ILE A 127 0.38 1.08 17.55
C ILE A 127 1.66 1.86 17.89
N PHE A 128 2.39 2.26 16.85
CA PHE A 128 3.54 3.16 16.90
C PHE A 128 3.77 3.80 15.52
N GLU A 129 4.71 4.73 15.43
CA GLU A 129 5.15 5.29 14.17
C GLU A 129 6.56 4.83 13.85
N ALA A 130 6.85 4.64 12.57
CA ALA A 130 8.16 4.26 12.07
C ALA A 130 8.52 5.05 10.80
N PHE A 131 9.76 4.87 10.34
CA PHE A 131 10.38 5.47 9.17
C PHE A 131 10.52 6.99 9.26
N GLY A 132 11.29 7.58 8.33
CA GLY A 132 11.53 9.02 8.32
C GLY A 132 10.26 9.86 8.14
N GLY A 133 9.24 9.30 7.50
CA GLY A 133 7.95 9.96 7.30
C GLY A 133 6.98 9.88 8.48
N ARG A 134 7.35 9.28 9.61
CA ARG A 134 6.44 8.98 10.74
C ARG A 134 5.19 8.23 10.27
N MET A 135 5.42 7.15 9.53
CA MET A 135 4.36 6.26 9.07
C MET A 135 3.71 5.56 10.27
N PRO A 136 2.37 5.61 10.39
CA PRO A 136 1.64 4.78 11.34
C PRO A 136 1.84 3.29 11.03
N ILE A 137 2.28 2.54 12.04
CA ILE A 137 2.27 1.08 12.04
C ILE A 137 1.01 0.64 12.75
N ASN A 138 0.11 0.00 12.02
CA ASN A 138 -1.23 -0.35 12.50
C ASN A 138 -1.38 -1.87 12.60
N HIS A 139 -2.52 -2.31 13.14
CA HIS A 139 -2.97 -3.68 13.01
C HIS A 139 -3.21 -3.99 11.53
N GLU A 140 -2.24 -4.66 10.88
CA GLU A 140 -2.21 -4.90 9.44
C GLU A 140 -1.84 -6.35 9.13
N HIS A 141 -2.67 -7.02 8.34
CA HIS A 141 -2.48 -8.42 7.95
C HIS A 141 -2.59 -8.61 6.46
N ARG A 142 -1.85 -9.59 5.96
CA ARG A 142 -1.83 -9.97 4.56
C ARG A 142 -2.32 -11.41 4.40
N TYR A 143 -3.33 -11.59 3.57
CA TYR A 143 -3.88 -12.89 3.22
C TYR A 143 -3.49 -13.24 1.79
N PHE A 144 -3.26 -14.52 1.55
CA PHE A 144 -2.98 -15.05 0.22
C PHE A 144 -4.11 -15.97 -0.22
N ILE A 145 -4.64 -15.73 -1.42
CA ILE A 145 -5.68 -16.56 -2.05
C ILE A 145 -5.16 -17.07 -3.39
N LYS A 146 -5.43 -18.32 -3.71
CA LYS A 146 -5.08 -18.91 -5.00
C LYS A 146 -6.28 -19.65 -5.57
N ASP A 147 -6.70 -19.26 -6.77
CA ASP A 147 -7.76 -19.92 -7.53
C ASP A 147 -9.03 -20.15 -6.69
N GLY A 148 -9.49 -19.10 -6.01
CA GLY A 148 -10.69 -19.14 -5.18
C GLY A 148 -10.50 -19.70 -3.76
N LEU A 149 -9.28 -20.07 -3.36
CA LEU A 149 -9.02 -20.69 -2.06
C LEU A 149 -7.99 -19.91 -1.22
N PRO A 150 -8.32 -19.54 0.04
CA PRO A 150 -7.33 -19.04 0.99
C PRO A 150 -6.18 -20.05 1.20
N GLN A 151 -4.95 -19.58 1.15
CA GLN A 151 -3.73 -20.40 1.26
C GLN A 151 -3.04 -20.21 2.61
N CYS A 152 -2.82 -18.96 3.00
CA CYS A 152 -2.13 -18.59 4.23
C CYS A 152 -2.41 -17.12 4.56
N ASN A 153 -2.09 -16.73 5.79
CA ASN A 153 -2.16 -15.37 6.28
C ASN A 153 -0.93 -15.06 7.12
N HIS A 154 -0.54 -13.80 7.12
CA HIS A 154 0.70 -13.36 7.74
C HIS A 154 0.61 -11.95 8.28
N PRO A 155 1.40 -11.61 9.32
CA PRO A 155 1.54 -10.23 9.74
C PRO A 155 2.17 -9.43 8.61
N TYR A 156 1.67 -8.21 8.40
CA TYR A 156 2.12 -7.41 7.27
C TYR A 156 3.58 -6.95 7.42
N TRP A 157 3.99 -6.66 8.66
CA TRP A 157 5.31 -6.10 8.96
C TRP A 157 6.25 -7.15 9.55
N PRO A 158 7.29 -7.57 8.81
CA PRO A 158 8.38 -8.32 9.42
C PRO A 158 9.26 -7.38 10.28
N PRO A 159 9.79 -7.84 11.44
CA PRO A 159 10.71 -7.05 12.26
C PRO A 159 11.92 -6.52 11.48
N ALA A 160 12.44 -7.30 10.54
CA ALA A 160 13.53 -6.89 9.65
C ALA A 160 13.25 -5.61 8.85
N ALA A 161 11.99 -5.23 8.60
CA ALA A 161 11.63 -3.98 7.92
C ALA A 161 12.11 -2.73 8.68
N PHE A 162 12.27 -2.84 9.99
CA PHE A 162 12.64 -1.75 10.90
C PHE A 162 14.15 -1.68 11.18
N LYS A 163 14.94 -2.59 10.61
CA LYS A 163 16.39 -2.73 10.89
C LYS A 163 17.16 -1.42 10.73
N ARG A 164 16.84 -0.62 9.71
CA ARG A 164 17.49 0.68 9.47
C ARG A 164 17.26 1.68 10.59
N GLU A 165 16.11 1.65 11.25
CA GLU A 165 15.77 2.55 12.35
C GLU A 165 16.43 2.09 13.64
N GLU A 166 16.48 0.78 13.83
CA GLU A 166 17.19 0.14 14.94
C GLU A 166 18.69 0.47 14.94
N VAL A 167 19.33 0.47 13.76
CA VAL A 167 20.74 0.89 13.62
C VAL A 167 20.94 2.40 13.48
N GLY A 168 19.88 3.22 13.61
CA GLY A 168 19.96 4.68 13.56
C GLY A 168 20.18 5.30 12.18
N HIS A 169 20.00 4.53 11.09
CA HIS A 169 20.12 4.99 9.70
C HIS A 169 18.82 5.64 9.16
N SER A 170 17.86 5.91 10.04
CA SER A 170 16.55 6.50 9.76
C SER A 170 16.34 7.73 10.64
N GLN A 171 15.55 8.70 10.16
CA GLN A 171 15.21 9.91 10.93
C GLN A 171 14.18 9.68 12.04
N GLY A 172 13.50 8.52 12.05
CA GLY A 172 12.59 8.11 13.12
C GLY A 172 13.30 7.23 14.15
N LYS A 173 13.11 7.53 15.44
CA LYS A 173 13.50 6.65 16.53
C LYS A 173 12.29 5.81 16.94
N LEU A 174 12.41 4.49 16.85
CA LEU A 174 11.40 3.57 17.33
C LEU A 174 11.22 3.70 18.85
N PRO A 175 9.99 3.45 19.37
CA PRO A 175 9.80 3.22 20.80
C PRO A 175 10.72 2.12 21.33
N VAL A 176 11.10 2.16 22.61
CA VAL A 176 11.99 1.13 23.19
C VAL A 176 11.36 -0.27 23.14
N ASP A 177 10.05 -0.33 23.27
CA ASP A 177 9.20 -1.52 23.31
C ASP A 177 8.54 -1.85 21.95
N TRP A 178 9.12 -1.38 20.84
CA TRP A 178 8.52 -1.54 19.51
C TRP A 178 8.35 -3.00 19.09
N ARG A 179 9.25 -3.90 19.54
CA ARG A 179 9.20 -5.33 19.21
C ARG A 179 8.02 -6.01 19.90
N GLU A 180 7.82 -5.71 21.18
CA GLU A 180 6.68 -6.20 21.96
C GLU A 180 5.37 -5.71 21.38
N ARG A 181 5.32 -4.42 20.99
CA ARG A 181 4.16 -3.83 20.31
C ARG A 181 3.86 -4.48 18.96
N LEU A 182 4.89 -4.76 18.16
CA LEU A 182 4.73 -5.41 16.86
C LEU A 182 4.29 -6.87 17.02
N LEU A 183 4.83 -7.58 18.01
CA LEU A 183 4.42 -8.95 18.33
C LEU A 183 2.94 -9.00 18.73
N ALA A 184 2.46 -8.03 19.52
CA ALA A 184 1.08 -7.97 19.98
C ALA A 184 0.04 -7.86 18.85
N ILE A 185 0.45 -7.37 17.67
CA ILE A 185 -0.44 -7.21 16.50
C ILE A 185 -0.19 -8.25 15.40
N SER A 186 0.68 -9.23 15.67
CA SER A 186 1.09 -10.22 14.67
C SER A 186 0.11 -11.39 14.51
N GLU A 187 -0.87 -11.52 15.41
CA GLU A 187 -1.89 -12.55 15.31
C GLU A 187 -2.87 -12.24 14.17
N CYS A 188 -3.01 -13.17 13.21
CA CYS A 188 -3.63 -12.89 11.91
C CYS A 188 -5.04 -13.46 11.71
N THR A 189 -5.66 -14.04 12.74
CA THR A 189 -6.95 -14.73 12.59
C THR A 189 -8.12 -13.81 12.97
N HIS A 190 -8.74 -13.17 11.97
CA HIS A 190 -9.89 -12.28 12.14
C HIS A 190 -11.07 -12.76 11.30
N ALA A 191 -12.17 -13.18 11.94
CA ALA A 191 -13.33 -13.75 11.25
C ALA A 191 -13.92 -12.81 10.19
N GLU A 192 -13.99 -11.51 10.48
CA GLU A 192 -14.53 -10.49 9.55
C GLU A 192 -13.72 -10.38 8.25
N ASN A 193 -12.40 -10.61 8.32
CA ASN A 193 -11.55 -10.62 7.12
C ASN A 193 -11.84 -11.86 6.25
N LEU A 194 -12.22 -12.99 6.84
CA LEU A 194 -12.47 -14.23 6.10
C LEU A 194 -13.72 -14.16 5.20
N ASP A 195 -14.76 -13.43 5.63
CA ASP A 195 -15.97 -13.21 4.82
C ASP A 195 -15.66 -12.35 3.59
N VAL A 196 -14.91 -11.26 3.80
CA VAL A 196 -14.44 -10.40 2.70
C VAL A 196 -13.51 -11.20 1.78
N LEU A 197 -12.60 -11.99 2.35
CA LEU A 197 -11.64 -12.81 1.60
C LEU A 197 -12.35 -13.86 0.73
N SER A 198 -13.41 -14.49 1.23
CA SER A 198 -14.22 -15.45 0.46
C SER A 198 -14.87 -14.78 -0.75
N THR A 199 -15.35 -13.54 -0.56
CA THR A 199 -15.92 -12.75 -1.65
C THR A 199 -14.87 -12.35 -2.68
N VAL A 200 -13.67 -11.94 -2.24
CA VAL A 200 -12.54 -11.68 -3.14
C VAL A 200 -12.14 -12.96 -3.88
N ALA A 201 -12.03 -14.08 -3.19
CA ALA A 201 -11.66 -15.36 -3.78
C ALA A 201 -12.63 -15.79 -4.90
N ALA A 202 -13.93 -15.53 -4.77
CA ALA A 202 -14.91 -15.80 -5.81
C ALA A 202 -14.80 -14.89 -7.05
N ARG A 203 -14.10 -13.75 -6.96
CA ARG A 203 -14.03 -12.71 -8.01
C ARG A 203 -12.70 -12.69 -8.76
N PHE A 204 -11.68 -13.38 -8.25
CA PHE A 204 -10.31 -13.30 -8.74
C PHE A 204 -9.70 -14.69 -8.93
N GLU A 205 -9.27 -14.97 -10.16
CA GLU A 205 -8.49 -16.16 -10.50
C GLU A 205 -6.98 -15.93 -10.32
N GLY A 206 -6.22 -17.01 -10.17
CA GLY A 206 -4.79 -16.98 -9.91
C GLY A 206 -4.46 -16.63 -8.46
N TRP A 207 -3.24 -16.16 -8.23
CA TRP A 207 -2.66 -15.99 -6.90
C TRP A 207 -2.56 -14.52 -6.49
N TRP A 208 -3.28 -14.15 -5.43
CA TRP A 208 -3.40 -12.76 -4.96
C TRP A 208 -3.00 -12.61 -3.51
N SER A 209 -2.42 -11.46 -3.22
CA SER A 209 -2.20 -10.90 -1.88
C SER A 209 -3.29 -9.88 -1.61
N VAL A 210 -3.89 -9.94 -0.41
CA VAL A 210 -4.97 -9.06 0.03
C VAL A 210 -4.62 -8.51 1.41
N ASP A 211 -4.50 -7.20 1.50
CA ASP A 211 -4.05 -6.51 2.71
C ASP A 211 -5.24 -5.88 3.43
N PHE A 212 -5.31 -6.13 4.73
CA PHE A 212 -6.34 -5.58 5.61
C PHE A 212 -5.70 -4.75 6.71
N SER A 213 -6.41 -3.71 7.16
CA SER A 213 -6.03 -2.93 8.35
C SER A 213 -7.23 -2.61 9.21
N GLN A 214 -7.03 -2.58 10.53
CA GLN A 214 -8.05 -2.25 11.49
C GLN A 214 -8.11 -0.73 11.73
N SER A 215 -9.32 -0.18 11.65
CA SER A 215 -9.61 1.20 12.04
C SER A 215 -9.54 1.38 13.56
N ARG A 216 -9.47 2.63 14.00
CA ARG A 216 -9.62 2.99 15.43
C ARG A 216 -11.01 2.64 15.99
N SER A 217 -12.01 2.44 15.14
CA SER A 217 -13.35 1.94 15.50
C SER A 217 -13.42 0.41 15.57
N ALA A 218 -12.28 -0.28 15.49
CA ALA A 218 -12.13 -1.74 15.45
C ALA A 218 -12.69 -2.43 14.20
N GLU A 219 -13.05 -1.68 13.15
CA GLU A 219 -13.55 -2.22 11.90
C GLU A 219 -12.38 -2.55 10.95
N TRP A 220 -12.49 -3.66 10.22
CA TRP A 220 -11.45 -4.06 9.26
C TRP A 220 -11.74 -3.59 7.83
N TYR A 221 -10.73 -2.98 7.20
CA TYR A 221 -10.81 -2.50 5.83
C TYR A 221 -9.83 -3.26 4.94
N LEU A 222 -10.27 -3.65 3.74
CA LEU A 222 -9.36 -4.07 2.68
C LEU A 222 -8.66 -2.81 2.13
N ILE A 223 -7.36 -2.72 2.39
CA ILE A 223 -6.55 -1.53 2.10
C ILE A 223 -5.69 -1.68 0.84
N ASP A 224 -5.31 -2.88 0.43
CA ASP A 224 -4.53 -3.08 -0.79
C ASP A 224 -4.71 -4.48 -1.36
N MET A 225 -4.46 -4.63 -2.66
CA MET A 225 -4.36 -5.92 -3.33
C MET A 225 -3.26 -5.88 -4.38
N ALA A 226 -2.60 -7.01 -4.56
CA ALA A 226 -1.63 -7.21 -5.64
C ALA A 226 -1.52 -8.70 -5.98
N ARG A 227 -0.86 -9.01 -7.09
CA ARG A 227 -0.48 -10.37 -7.40
C ARG A 227 0.53 -10.89 -6.36
N ALA A 228 0.27 -12.09 -5.86
CA ALA A 228 1.06 -12.69 -4.81
C ALA A 228 2.51 -12.98 -5.25
N GLU A 229 2.72 -13.22 -6.54
CA GLU A 229 4.04 -13.47 -7.14
C GLU A 229 5.05 -12.34 -6.91
N ILE A 230 4.56 -11.10 -6.71
CA ILE A 230 5.41 -9.91 -6.49
C ILE A 230 5.16 -9.24 -5.14
N SER A 231 4.30 -9.82 -4.31
CA SER A 231 4.02 -9.33 -2.97
C SER A 231 4.96 -9.98 -1.96
N PHE A 232 5.45 -9.21 -1.00
CA PHE A 232 6.22 -9.80 0.11
C PHE A 232 5.41 -10.91 0.77
N HIS A 233 6.01 -12.09 0.84
CA HIS A 233 5.50 -13.29 1.49
C HIS A 233 6.61 -13.78 2.42
N TRP A 234 6.26 -14.10 3.66
CA TRP A 234 7.18 -14.64 4.66
C TRP A 234 7.94 -15.85 4.11
N PRO A 235 9.28 -15.80 4.00
CA PRO A 235 10.06 -16.88 3.39
C PRO A 235 9.93 -18.24 4.09
N SER A 236 9.63 -18.24 5.38
CA SER A 236 9.36 -19.45 6.17
C SER A 236 8.03 -20.11 5.84
N CYS A 237 7.14 -19.46 5.08
CA CYS A 237 5.86 -20.05 4.70
C CYS A 237 6.05 -21.13 3.63
N PRO A 238 5.46 -22.33 3.80
CA PRO A 238 5.50 -23.38 2.77
C PRO A 238 4.90 -22.97 1.42
N ASN A 239 4.03 -21.97 1.42
CA ASN A 239 3.40 -21.44 0.22
C ASN A 239 4.14 -20.24 -0.39
N ALA A 240 5.26 -19.80 0.19
CA ALA A 240 6.03 -18.69 -0.34
C ALA A 240 6.72 -19.07 -1.66
N PRO A 241 6.82 -18.14 -2.64
CA PRO A 241 7.68 -18.35 -3.80
C PRO A 241 9.13 -18.58 -3.37
N ALA A 242 9.87 -19.45 -4.04
CA ALA A 242 11.28 -19.72 -3.75
C ALA A 242 12.13 -18.43 -3.80
N GLU A 243 11.77 -17.50 -4.70
CA GLU A 243 12.43 -16.22 -4.85
C GLU A 243 12.34 -15.32 -3.60
N MET A 244 11.37 -15.55 -2.70
CA MET A 244 11.29 -14.80 -1.43
C MET A 244 12.44 -15.16 -0.51
N MET A 245 12.77 -16.44 -0.40
CA MET A 245 13.92 -16.90 0.38
C MET A 245 15.23 -16.42 -0.24
N GLU A 246 15.36 -16.45 -1.57
CA GLU A 246 16.56 -15.93 -2.25
C GLU A 246 16.76 -14.43 -2.02
N ARG A 247 15.67 -13.65 -2.03
CA ARG A 247 15.73 -12.19 -1.93
C ARG A 247 15.87 -11.67 -0.51
N TYR A 248 15.20 -12.31 0.44
CA TYR A 248 15.06 -11.80 1.80
C TYR A 248 15.76 -12.67 2.85
N GLY A 249 16.14 -13.91 2.50
CA GLY A 249 16.71 -14.88 3.44
C GLY A 249 15.71 -15.28 4.52
N ASP A 250 16.22 -15.77 5.64
CA ASP A 250 15.43 -15.91 6.85
C ASP A 250 15.08 -14.53 7.40
N VAL A 251 13.79 -14.21 7.32
CA VAL A 251 13.23 -12.99 7.89
C VAL A 251 12.67 -13.35 9.26
N GLU A 252 13.46 -13.04 10.30
CA GLU A 252 13.01 -13.06 11.70
C GLU A 252 12.24 -11.78 12.07
#